data_AF-A0A930XRS8-F1
#
_entry.id   AF-A0A930XRS8-F1
#
_cell.length_a   1.000
_cell.length_b   1.000
_cell.length_c   1.000
_cell.angle_alpha   90.00
_cell.angle_beta   90.00
_cell.angle_gamma   90.00
#
_symmetry.space_group_name_H-M   'P 1'
#
loop_
_entity.id
_entity.type
_entity.pdbx_description
1 polymer ?
#
loop_
_entity_poly.entity_id
_entity_poly.type
_entity_poly.pdbx_seq_one_letter_code
_entity_poly.pdbx_strand_id
1 'polypeptide(L)'
;MANDREGDRPISKDDFLYPRSTYHGDFTPQNLAFNANLQEFAQRIGILCNLETGGKISSSAAYDEIKQMWKKLKASKSELLDAPPPPKPDLPEN
;
A
#
# COMPACT_ATOMS: atom_id res chain seq x y z
N MET A 1 -18.24 -33.68 -7.95
CA MET A 1 -17.58 -32.60 -7.20
C MET A 1 -17.08 -31.59 -8.22
N ALA A 2 -17.61 -30.37 -8.18
CA ALA A 2 -17.27 -29.31 -9.14
C ALA A 2 -15.79 -28.91 -8.95
N ASN A 3 -15.08 -28.80 -10.07
CA ASN A 3 -13.72 -28.31 -10.14
C ASN A 3 -13.81 -26.79 -10.33
N ASP A 4 -13.75 -26.04 -9.23
CA ASP A 4 -13.81 -24.59 -9.24
C ASP A 4 -12.53 -24.05 -9.90
N ARG A 5 -12.69 -23.50 -11.11
CA ARG A 5 -11.64 -22.85 -11.87
C ARG A 5 -11.30 -21.52 -11.18
N GLU A 6 -10.07 -21.38 -10.72
CA GLU A 6 -9.44 -20.15 -10.19
C GLU A 6 -9.31 -19.01 -11.25
N GLY A 7 -10.13 -19.03 -12.31
CA GLY A 7 -9.94 -18.24 -13.54
C GLY A 7 -10.92 -17.10 -13.77
N ASP A 8 -11.90 -16.87 -12.87
CA ASP A 8 -12.95 -15.89 -13.10
C ASP A 8 -13.24 -15.04 -11.84
N ARG A 9 -12.18 -14.55 -11.17
CA ARG A 9 -12.37 -13.46 -10.22
C ARG A 9 -12.56 -12.17 -11.01
N PRO A 10 -13.72 -11.48 -10.91
CA PRO A 10 -13.91 -10.23 -11.61
C PRO A 10 -12.85 -9.24 -11.13
N ILE A 11 -12.10 -8.67 -12.07
CA ILE A 11 -11.13 -7.61 -11.80
C ILE A 11 -11.91 -6.49 -11.11
N SER A 12 -11.56 -6.19 -9.85
CA SER A 12 -12.24 -5.12 -9.14
C SER A 12 -11.88 -3.78 -9.78
N LYS A 13 -12.75 -2.77 -9.64
CA LYS A 13 -12.41 -1.40 -10.07
C LYS A 13 -11.12 -0.93 -9.43
N ASP A 14 -10.87 -1.35 -8.19
CA ASP A 14 -9.65 -1.03 -7.48
C ASP A 14 -8.43 -1.68 -8.15
N ASP A 15 -8.51 -2.94 -8.59
CA ASP A 15 -7.41 -3.60 -9.30
C ASP A 15 -7.08 -2.93 -10.64
N PHE A 16 -8.09 -2.38 -11.32
CA PHE A 16 -7.90 -1.63 -12.56
C PHE A 16 -7.31 -0.23 -12.32
N LEU A 17 -7.84 0.51 -11.34
CA LEU A 17 -7.40 1.88 -11.05
C LEU A 17 -6.07 1.93 -10.30
N TYR A 18 -5.73 0.87 -9.57
CA TYR A 18 -4.57 0.75 -8.68
C TYR A 18 -3.77 -0.51 -8.98
N PRO A 19 -3.16 -0.64 -10.18
CA PRO A 19 -2.41 -1.83 -10.55
C PRO A 19 -1.21 -2.02 -9.62
N ARG A 20 -1.21 -3.13 -8.87
CA ARG A 20 -0.12 -3.47 -7.94
C ARG A 20 0.98 -4.21 -8.66
N SER A 21 2.21 -3.74 -8.48
CA SER A 21 3.40 -4.43 -8.95
C SER A 21 3.79 -5.52 -7.96
N THR A 22 4.29 -6.64 -8.46
CA THR A 22 4.85 -7.71 -7.62
C THR A 22 6.02 -7.17 -6.80
N TYR A 23 6.08 -7.57 -5.53
CA TYR A 23 7.22 -7.26 -4.68
C TYR A 23 8.40 -8.18 -4.99
N HIS A 24 9.57 -7.61 -5.29
CA HIS A 24 10.78 -8.35 -5.64
C HIS A 24 11.91 -8.20 -4.61
N GLY A 25 11.63 -7.63 -3.44
CA GLY A 25 12.60 -7.51 -2.35
C GLY A 25 12.57 -8.70 -1.38
N ASP A 26 13.39 -8.62 -0.34
CA ASP A 26 13.49 -9.67 0.67
C ASP A 26 12.15 -9.85 1.41
N PHE A 27 11.64 -11.08 1.40
CA PHE A 27 10.34 -11.37 1.99
C PHE A 27 10.40 -11.34 3.52
N THR A 28 9.72 -10.35 4.07
CA THR A 28 9.16 -10.37 5.43
C THR A 28 7.73 -9.84 5.36
N PRO A 29 6.82 -10.23 6.27
CA PRO A 29 5.47 -9.65 6.31
C PRO A 29 5.49 -8.12 6.38
N GLN A 30 6.45 -7.55 7.11
CA GLN A 30 6.66 -6.12 7.27
C GLN A 30 7.09 -5.45 5.96
N ASN A 31 8.06 -6.03 5.25
CA ASN A 31 8.53 -5.53 3.96
C ASN A 31 7.42 -5.56 2.92
N LEU A 32 6.65 -6.67 2.86
CA LEU A 32 5.55 -6.81 1.93
C LEU A 32 4.44 -5.80 2.23
N ALA A 33 4.07 -5.63 3.50
CA ALA A 33 3.06 -4.65 3.94
C ALA A 33 3.51 -3.21 3.64
N PHE A 34 4.75 -2.86 3.96
CA PHE A 34 5.28 -1.53 3.68
C PHE A 34 5.32 -1.25 2.17
N ASN A 35 5.76 -2.23 1.37
CA ASN A 35 5.73 -2.11 -0.09
C ASN A 35 4.31 -1.89 -0.63
N ALA A 36 3.30 -2.60 -0.09
CA ALA A 36 1.91 -2.37 -0.49
C ALA A 36 1.46 -0.92 -0.19
N ASN A 37 1.81 -0.39 0.99
CA ASN A 37 1.53 1.01 1.37
C ASN A 37 2.27 2.02 0.48
N LEU A 38 3.51 1.71 0.08
CA LEU A 38 4.30 2.54 -0.83
C LEU A 38 3.68 2.59 -2.23
N GLN A 39 3.22 1.44 -2.74
CA GLN A 39 2.55 1.38 -4.04
C GLN A 39 1.24 2.17 -4.04
N GLU A 40 0.42 2.03 -3.00
CA GLU A 40 -0.81 2.82 -2.84
C GLU A 40 -0.50 4.32 -2.81
N PHE A 41 0.52 4.74 -2.06
CA PHE A 41 0.97 6.13 -2.04
C PHE A 41 1.34 6.64 -3.44
N ALA A 42 2.16 5.90 -4.18
CA ALA A 42 2.61 6.30 -5.51
C ALA A 42 1.44 6.46 -6.50
N GLN A 43 0.49 5.51 -6.48
CA GLN A 43 -0.69 5.55 -7.34
C GLN A 43 -1.60 6.74 -6.99
N ARG A 44 -1.89 6.95 -5.70
CA ARG A 44 -2.76 8.06 -5.25
C ARG A 44 -2.15 9.43 -5.59
N ILE A 45 -0.82 9.59 -5.47
CA ILE A 45 -0.15 10.81 -5.93
C ILE A 45 -0.39 11.03 -7.42
N GLY A 46 -0.22 10.00 -8.25
CA GLY A 46 -0.48 10.10 -9.69
C GLY A 46 -1.90 10.60 -10.00
N ILE A 47 -2.90 10.07 -9.29
CA ILE A 47 -4.29 10.52 -9.44
C ILE A 47 -4.45 11.99 -9.02
N LEU A 48 -3.90 12.41 -7.88
CA LEU A 48 -3.98 13.80 -7.43
C LEU A 48 -3.35 14.76 -8.44
N CYS A 49 -2.17 14.43 -8.97
CA CYS A 49 -1.51 15.23 -9.99
C CYS A 49 -2.36 15.31 -11.26
N ASN A 50 -2.98 14.21 -11.69
CA ASN A 50 -3.86 14.21 -12.86
C ASN A 50 -5.13 15.06 -12.63
N LEU A 51 -5.71 15.03 -11.42
CA LEU A 51 -6.84 15.88 -11.06
C LEU A 51 -6.48 17.36 -11.04
N GLU A 52 -5.29 17.68 -10.53
CA GLU A 52 -4.75 19.04 -10.49
C GLU A 52 -4.50 19.57 -11.91
N THR A 53 -3.77 18.81 -12.73
CA THR A 53 -3.47 19.15 -14.12
C THR A 53 -4.75 19.27 -14.96
N GLY A 54 -5.77 18.45 -14.66
CA GLY A 54 -7.10 18.53 -15.26
C GLY A 54 -7.99 19.66 -14.72
N GLY A 55 -7.48 20.50 -13.81
CA GLY A 55 -8.18 21.63 -13.22
C GLY A 55 -9.34 21.26 -12.28
N LYS A 56 -9.40 20.00 -11.80
CA LYS A 56 -10.45 19.50 -10.90
C LYS A 56 -10.20 19.88 -9.45
N ILE A 57 -8.94 20.02 -9.06
CA ILE A 57 -8.51 20.50 -7.76
C ILE A 57 -7.42 21.56 -7.94
N SER A 58 -7.26 22.45 -6.95
CA SER A 58 -6.17 23.42 -6.98
C SER A 58 -4.84 22.78 -6.62
N SER A 59 -3.73 23.38 -7.06
CA SER A 59 -2.39 22.93 -6.72
C SER A 59 -2.13 22.94 -5.20
N SER A 60 -2.73 23.89 -4.47
CA SER A 60 -2.64 23.93 -3.00
C SER A 60 -3.36 22.73 -2.37
N ALA A 61 -4.56 22.41 -2.84
CA ALA A 61 -5.33 21.26 -2.33
C ALA A 61 -4.61 19.94 -2.63
N ALA A 62 -4.07 19.78 -3.84
CA ALA A 62 -3.27 18.63 -4.21
C ALA A 62 -2.03 18.49 -3.31
N TYR A 63 -1.31 19.60 -3.08
CA TYR A 63 -0.14 19.62 -2.22
C TYR A 63 -0.44 19.23 -0.77
N ASP A 64 -1.53 19.76 -0.19
CA ASP A 64 -1.91 19.46 1.19
C ASP A 64 -2.27 17.98 1.36
N GLU A 65 -2.95 17.38 0.39
CA GLU A 65 -3.24 15.93 0.40
C GLU A 65 -1.98 15.08 0.26
N ILE A 66 -1.09 15.44 -0.68
CA ILE A 66 0.21 14.75 -0.85
C ILE A 66 1.02 14.81 0.46
N LYS A 67 1.02 15.96 1.13
CA LYS A 67 1.72 16.14 2.41
C LYS A 67 1.13 15.27 3.52
N GLN A 68 -0.18 15.11 3.58
CA GLN A 68 -0.84 14.21 4.53
C GLN A 68 -0.50 12.74 4.24
N MET A 69 -0.56 12.32 2.98
CA MET A 69 -0.20 10.96 2.58
C MET A 69 1.27 10.65 2.87
N TRP A 70 2.18 11.61 2.64
CA TRP A 70 3.59 11.45 2.99
C TRP A 70 3.80 11.23 4.48
N LYS A 71 3.09 11.97 5.34
CA LYS A 71 3.13 11.74 6.80
C LYS A 71 2.67 10.33 7.17
N LYS A 72 1.60 9.83 6.55
CA LYS A 72 1.09 8.47 6.77
C LYS A 72 2.10 7.40 6.33
N LEU A 73 2.71 7.57 5.15
CA LEU A 73 3.73 6.64 4.65
C LEU A 73 4.95 6.59 5.58
N LYS A 74 5.42 7.74 6.07
CA LYS A 74 6.52 7.80 7.04
C LYS A 74 6.19 7.09 8.35
N ALA A 75 4.97 7.27 8.88
CA ALA A 75 4.54 6.56 10.08
C ALA A 75 4.53 5.04 9.85
N SER A 76 3.95 4.60 8.72
CA SER A 76 3.94 3.18 8.33
C SER A 76 5.35 2.59 8.18
N LYS A 77 6.31 3.33 7.62
CA LYS A 77 7.72 2.89 7.56
C LYS A 77 8.25 2.62 8.98
N SER A 78 8.03 3.57 9.88
CA SER A 78 8.53 3.49 11.26
C SER A 78 7.92 2.31 12.01
N GLU A 79 6.63 2.06 11.83
CA GLU A 79 5.90 0.98 12.50
C GLU A 79 6.26 -0.41 11.94
N LEU A 80 6.51 -0.52 10.64
CA LEU A 80 6.73 -1.82 9.99
C LEU A 80 8.21 -2.18 9.93
N LEU A 81 9.07 -1.23 9.58
CA LEU A 81 10.48 -1.52 9.28
C LEU A 81 11.44 -1.16 10.40
N ASP A 82 11.11 -0.14 11.20
CA ASP A 82 12.00 0.37 12.25
C ASP A 82 11.61 -0.17 13.65
N ALA A 83 10.48 -0.88 13.77
CA ALA A 83 10.03 -1.46 15.03
C ALA A 83 10.84 -2.71 15.41
N PRO A 84 11.17 -2.90 16.70
CA PRO A 84 11.81 -4.12 17.15
C PRO A 84 10.89 -5.33 16.93
N PRO A 85 11.44 -6.52 16.63
CA PRO A 85 10.64 -7.72 16.47
C PRO A 85 9.77 -7.96 17.72
N PRO A 86 8.52 -8.44 17.55
CA PRO A 86 7.66 -8.70 18.68
C PRO A 86 8.32 -9.70 19.63
N PRO A 87 8.12 -9.56 20.96
CA PRO A 87 8.62 -10.54 21.92
C PRO A 87 8.11 -11.93 21.54
N LYS A 88 9.00 -12.92 21.63
CA LYS A 88 8.63 -14.31 21.33
C LYS A 88 7.50 -14.73 22.27
N PRO A 89 6.46 -15.43 21.80
CA PRO A 89 5.42 -15.96 22.67
C PRO A 89 6.04 -16.86 23.74
N ASP A 90 5.58 -16.72 24.98
CA ASP A 90 5.94 -17.62 26.08
C ASP A 90 5.34 -19.00 25.78
N LEU A 91 6.16 -19.88 25.17
CA LEU A 91 5.80 -21.29 25.00
C LEU A 91 6.02 -22.00 26.34
N PRO A 92 5.06 -22.83 26.80
CA PRO A 92 5.27 -23.62 28.01
C PRO A 92 6.48 -24.55 27.84
N GLU A 93 7.35 -24.56 28.84
CA GLU A 93 8.48 -25.49 28.94
C GLU A 93 7.89 -26.90 29.21
N ASN A 94 8.18 -27.87 28.34
CA ASN A 94 7.72 -29.26 28.47
C ASN A 94 8.36 -29.96 29.67
#